data_AF-A0A2T2STJ4-F1
#
_entry.id   AF-A0A2T2STJ4-F1
#
_cell.length_a   1.000
_cell.length_b   1.000
_cell.length_c   1.000
_cell.angle_alpha   90.00
_cell.angle_beta   90.00
_cell.angle_gamma   90.00
#
_symmetry.space_group_name_H-M   'P 1'
#
loop_
_entity.id
_entity.type
_entity.pdbx_description
1 polymer ?
#
loop_
_entity_poly.entity_id
_entity_poly.type
_entity_poly.pdbx_seq_one_letter_code
_entity_poly.pdbx_strand_id
1 'polypeptide(L)'
;MDRTVTLLQHAESVRQAEKQPPVAYEVGTDQPRGGLASEERIRAFLRRLRSTLDAHNLPRPSFVVGDLGTTPDSGRFNADRARRLVTAASDEMNALMKGHYTDDVDTPSAYPLSGVGGANVGPGLSAVEARAVRDLEALEAQLGNDSGMIETLRAAVVESERWRKWLRPEEQGHAFENLPEDRQRWLINTGSRYVWTDSDVQEARARLYEHVAPYRDAEAYVLWRLKTAILHYMHAFNLVGLTDRLAAHLSDDGSP
;
A
#
# COMPACT_ATOMS: atom_id res chain seq x y z
N MET A 1 15.78 -10.82 -14.14
CA MET A 1 15.23 -10.94 -15.50
C MET A 1 14.67 -12.32 -15.71
N ASP A 2 15.50 -13.36 -15.67
CA ASP A 2 15.08 -14.75 -15.96
C ASP A 2 13.90 -15.21 -15.09
N ARG A 3 13.96 -14.98 -13.77
CA ARG A 3 12.84 -15.26 -12.86
C ARG A 3 11.53 -14.56 -13.28
N THR A 4 11.60 -13.29 -13.71
CA THR A 4 10.43 -12.54 -14.18
C THR A 4 9.83 -13.22 -15.42
N VAL A 5 10.67 -13.57 -16.40
CA VAL A 5 10.24 -14.25 -17.63
C VAL A 5 9.62 -15.61 -17.31
N THR A 6 10.26 -16.43 -16.48
CA THR A 6 9.74 -17.75 -16.08
C THR A 6 8.38 -17.64 -15.41
N LEU A 7 8.18 -16.66 -14.51
CA LEU A 7 6.89 -16.45 -13.85
C LEU A 7 5.82 -15.97 -14.84
N LEU A 8 6.15 -15.07 -15.76
CA LEU A 8 5.23 -14.60 -16.80
C LEU A 8 4.84 -15.73 -17.76
N GLN A 9 5.79 -16.55 -18.20
CA GLN A 9 5.53 -17.72 -19.05
C GLN A 9 4.59 -18.70 -18.36
N HIS A 10 4.85 -19.00 -17.08
CA HIS A 10 3.99 -19.88 -16.32
C HIS A 10 2.57 -19.31 -16.21
N ALA A 11 2.45 -18.03 -15.84
CA ALA A 11 1.15 -17.36 -15.73
C ALA A 11 0.39 -17.36 -17.07
N GLU A 12 1.04 -17.03 -18.19
CA GLU A 12 0.41 -17.02 -19.51
C GLU A 12 0.05 -18.43 -20.00
N SER A 13 0.87 -19.44 -19.70
CA SER A 13 0.56 -20.84 -20.01
C SER A 13 -0.72 -21.29 -19.30
N VAL A 14 -0.84 -21.01 -18.00
CA VAL A 14 -2.05 -21.30 -17.23
C VAL A 14 -3.24 -20.50 -17.74
N ARG A 15 -3.08 -19.19 -17.99
CA ARG A 15 -4.13 -18.32 -18.52
C ARG A 15 -4.70 -18.86 -19.84
N GLN A 16 -3.83 -19.30 -20.74
CA GLN A 16 -4.22 -19.85 -22.03
C GLN A 16 -4.90 -21.22 -21.90
N ALA A 17 -4.34 -22.12 -21.08
CA ALA A 17 -4.90 -23.45 -20.84
C ALA A 17 -6.31 -23.37 -20.24
N GLU A 18 -6.51 -22.45 -19.29
CA GLU A 18 -7.79 -22.20 -18.61
C GLU A 18 -8.71 -21.21 -19.36
N LYS A 19 -8.31 -20.76 -20.56
CA LYS A 19 -9.07 -19.80 -21.40
C LYS A 19 -9.49 -18.53 -20.66
N GLN A 20 -8.63 -18.04 -19.77
CA GLN A 20 -8.88 -16.84 -18.97
C GLN A 20 -8.61 -15.56 -19.79
N PRO A 21 -9.33 -14.46 -19.48
CA PRO A 21 -9.10 -13.16 -20.12
C PRO A 21 -7.66 -12.65 -19.89
N PRO A 22 -7.17 -11.71 -20.71
CA PRO A 22 -5.86 -11.09 -20.52
C PRO A 22 -5.65 -10.54 -19.11
N VAL A 23 -4.44 -10.66 -18.59
CA VAL A 23 -4.06 -10.14 -17.28
C VAL A 23 -3.03 -9.02 -17.41
N ALA A 24 -3.14 -8.00 -16.55
CA ALA A 24 -2.17 -6.93 -16.47
C ALA A 24 -0.98 -7.34 -15.59
N TYR A 25 0.23 -7.03 -16.05
CA TYR A 25 1.46 -7.31 -15.30
C TYR A 25 2.08 -6.04 -14.73
N GLU A 26 2.75 -6.21 -13.60
CA GLU A 26 3.58 -5.21 -12.95
C GLU A 26 4.99 -5.78 -12.74
N VAL A 27 6.01 -4.98 -13.05
CA VAL A 27 7.42 -5.39 -12.93
C VAL A 27 8.24 -4.28 -12.29
N GLY A 28 9.44 -4.62 -11.83
CA GLY A 28 10.37 -3.65 -11.24
C GLY A 28 10.39 -3.72 -9.72
N THR A 29 11.07 -2.76 -9.12
CA THR A 29 11.25 -2.69 -7.67
C THR A 29 11.68 -1.28 -7.27
N ASP A 30 11.16 -0.85 -6.13
CA ASP A 30 11.48 0.36 -5.38
C ASP A 30 12.60 0.16 -4.35
N GLN A 31 13.10 -1.08 -4.19
CA GLN A 31 14.13 -1.36 -3.20
C GLN A 31 15.50 -0.85 -3.66
N PRO A 32 16.29 -0.18 -2.80
CA PRO A 32 17.64 0.28 -3.14
C PRO A 32 18.57 -0.85 -3.62
N ARG A 33 18.42 -2.05 -3.03
CA ARG A 33 19.16 -3.27 -3.42
C ARG A 33 18.72 -3.82 -4.79
N GLY A 34 17.55 -3.43 -5.27
CA GLY A 34 17.02 -3.79 -6.58
C GLY A 34 17.73 -3.10 -7.75
N GLY A 35 18.61 -2.13 -7.47
CA GLY A 35 19.52 -1.55 -8.45
C GLY A 35 18.88 -0.55 -9.42
N LEU A 36 17.59 -0.23 -9.27
CA LEU A 36 16.83 0.68 -10.13
C LEU A 36 16.84 2.15 -9.65
N ALA A 37 17.86 2.54 -8.88
CA ALA A 37 17.93 3.84 -8.21
C ALA A 37 18.23 5.04 -9.13
N SER A 38 18.56 4.81 -10.41
CA SER A 38 18.81 5.86 -11.41
C SER A 38 18.02 5.63 -12.69
N GLU A 39 17.73 6.72 -13.41
CA GLU A 39 17.00 6.68 -14.68
C GLU A 39 17.69 5.79 -15.71
N GLU A 40 19.01 5.92 -15.85
CA GLU A 40 19.82 5.13 -16.80
C GLU A 40 19.69 3.62 -16.55
N ARG A 41 19.72 3.21 -15.27
CA ARG A 41 19.58 1.81 -14.90
C ARG A 41 18.17 1.30 -15.16
N ILE A 42 17.14 2.11 -14.90
CA ILE A 42 15.76 1.78 -15.26
C ILE A 42 15.63 1.62 -16.77
N ARG A 43 16.10 2.57 -17.58
CA ARG A 43 16.03 2.46 -19.05
C ARG A 43 16.76 1.21 -19.56
N ALA A 44 17.97 0.93 -19.07
CA ALA A 44 18.71 -0.27 -19.43
C ALA A 44 17.97 -1.56 -19.06
N PHE A 45 17.38 -1.60 -17.86
CA PHE A 45 16.55 -2.71 -17.40
C PHE A 45 15.32 -2.90 -18.30
N LEU A 46 14.58 -1.84 -18.58
CA LEU A 46 13.36 -1.88 -19.40
C LEU A 46 13.65 -2.29 -20.84
N ARG A 47 14.70 -1.77 -21.47
CA ARG A 47 15.12 -2.20 -22.82
C ARG A 47 15.43 -3.68 -22.89
N ARG A 48 16.18 -4.19 -21.90
CA ARG A 48 16.50 -5.62 -21.81
C ARG A 48 15.26 -6.46 -21.53
N LEU A 49 14.36 -5.97 -20.66
CA LEU A 49 13.10 -6.65 -20.40
C LEU A 49 12.27 -6.73 -21.68
N ARG A 50 12.07 -5.61 -22.38
CA ARG A 50 11.36 -5.55 -23.67
C ARG A 50 11.87 -6.61 -24.65
N SER A 51 13.17 -6.60 -24.94
CA SER A 51 13.75 -7.55 -25.89
C SER A 51 13.57 -9.01 -25.45
N THR A 52 13.63 -9.27 -24.14
CA THR A 52 13.43 -10.61 -23.60
C THR A 52 11.97 -11.05 -23.67
N LEU A 53 11.01 -10.16 -23.39
CA LEU A 53 9.58 -10.44 -23.51
C LEU A 53 9.19 -10.68 -24.98
N ASP A 54 9.65 -9.82 -25.88
CA ASP A 54 9.39 -9.94 -27.32
C ASP A 54 9.95 -11.29 -27.85
N ALA A 55 11.16 -11.69 -27.43
CA ALA A 55 11.76 -12.98 -27.83
C ALA A 55 10.97 -14.22 -27.35
N HIS A 56 10.19 -14.09 -26.28
CA HIS A 56 9.37 -15.18 -25.74
C HIS A 56 7.88 -15.01 -26.07
N ASN A 57 7.50 -14.04 -26.92
CA ASN A 57 6.11 -13.68 -27.22
C ASN A 57 5.26 -13.43 -25.97
N LEU A 58 5.83 -12.75 -24.98
CA LEU A 58 5.16 -12.44 -23.71
C LEU A 58 4.57 -11.02 -23.72
N PRO A 59 3.45 -10.79 -23.02
CA PRO A 59 2.84 -9.47 -22.92
C PRO A 59 3.75 -8.50 -22.17
N ARG A 60 3.66 -7.22 -22.56
CA ARG A 60 4.32 -6.12 -21.85
C ARG A 60 3.55 -5.79 -20.56
N PRO A 61 4.25 -5.38 -19.48
CA PRO A 61 3.61 -4.92 -18.26
C PRO A 61 2.84 -3.62 -18.47
N SER A 62 1.72 -3.48 -17.77
CA SER A 62 0.97 -2.23 -17.68
C SER A 62 1.64 -1.25 -16.72
N PHE A 63 2.30 -1.76 -15.67
CA PHE A 63 2.98 -0.96 -14.66
C PHE A 63 4.46 -1.33 -14.48
N VAL A 64 5.28 -0.30 -14.25
CA VAL A 64 6.66 -0.41 -13.79
C VAL A 64 6.75 0.20 -12.40
N VAL A 65 7.32 -0.52 -11.45
CA VAL A 65 7.63 -0.03 -10.10
C VAL A 65 9.05 0.51 -10.08
N GLY A 66 9.19 1.73 -9.57
CA GLY A 66 10.47 2.38 -9.36
C GLY A 66 10.51 3.17 -8.05
N ASP A 67 11.72 3.55 -7.65
CA ASP A 67 11.93 4.42 -6.49
C ASP A 67 11.52 5.86 -6.84
N LEU A 68 10.38 6.31 -6.29
CA LEU A 68 9.86 7.67 -6.45
C LEU A 68 10.36 8.63 -5.36
N GLY A 69 11.34 8.20 -4.56
CA GLY A 69 11.83 8.94 -3.39
C GLY A 69 10.92 8.82 -2.18
N THR A 70 10.08 7.78 -2.13
CA THR A 70 9.13 7.51 -1.05
C THR A 70 9.64 6.40 -0.17
N THR A 71 9.71 6.66 1.13
CA THR A 71 9.99 5.65 2.15
C THR A 71 8.93 5.72 3.25
N PRO A 72 8.63 4.59 3.92
CA PRO A 72 7.73 4.60 5.07
C PRO A 72 8.13 5.69 6.08
N ASP A 73 7.14 6.38 6.66
CA ASP A 73 7.35 7.33 7.78
C ASP A 73 8.18 8.58 7.42
N SER A 74 8.31 8.93 6.12
CA SER A 74 9.10 10.09 5.69
C SER A 74 8.28 11.30 5.25
N GLY A 75 7.03 11.08 4.79
CA GLY A 75 6.21 12.10 4.13
C GLY A 75 6.69 12.53 2.74
N ARG A 76 7.85 12.04 2.28
CA ARG A 76 8.55 12.56 1.10
C ARG A 76 8.09 11.90 -0.20
N PHE A 77 8.05 12.72 -1.25
CA PHE A 77 7.89 12.32 -2.64
C PHE A 77 8.74 13.22 -3.55
N ASN A 78 9.44 12.63 -4.52
CA ASN A 78 10.30 13.40 -5.43
C ASN A 78 9.67 13.49 -6.83
N ALA A 79 8.94 14.57 -7.09
CA ALA A 79 8.22 14.79 -8.35
C ALA A 79 9.14 14.82 -9.58
N ASP A 80 10.32 15.44 -9.48
CA ASP A 80 11.27 15.50 -10.61
C ASP A 80 11.83 14.12 -10.95
N ARG A 81 12.16 13.32 -9.93
CA ARG A 81 12.54 11.92 -10.11
C ARG A 81 11.39 11.14 -10.74
N ALA A 82 10.17 11.27 -10.21
CA ALA A 82 9.00 10.57 -10.70
C ALA A 82 8.74 10.88 -12.19
N ARG A 83 8.79 12.15 -12.61
CA ARG A 83 8.65 12.55 -14.01
C ARG A 83 9.65 11.85 -14.93
N ARG A 84 10.94 11.82 -14.55
CA ARG A 84 11.98 11.13 -15.34
C ARG A 84 11.70 9.63 -15.46
N LEU A 85 11.26 8.98 -14.38
CA LEU A 85 10.94 7.56 -14.40
C LEU A 85 9.68 7.26 -15.21
N VAL A 86 8.67 8.13 -15.15
CA VAL A 86 7.47 8.06 -16.00
C VAL A 86 7.85 8.12 -17.48
N THR A 87 8.68 9.08 -17.88
CA THR A 87 9.19 9.17 -19.25
C THR A 87 9.91 7.89 -19.65
N ALA A 88 10.79 7.35 -18.80
CA ALA A 88 11.50 6.10 -19.08
C ALA A 88 10.56 4.88 -19.26
N ALA A 89 9.53 4.74 -18.41
CA ALA A 89 8.57 3.65 -18.53
C ALA A 89 7.70 3.76 -19.79
N SER A 90 7.28 4.99 -20.12
CA SER A 90 6.53 5.27 -21.34
C SER A 90 7.36 4.98 -22.60
N ASP A 91 8.56 5.57 -22.71
CA ASP A 91 9.41 5.44 -23.90
C ASP A 91 9.83 3.98 -24.17
N GLU A 92 10.17 3.24 -23.11
CA GLU A 92 10.77 1.92 -23.28
C GLU A 92 9.73 0.81 -23.34
N MET A 93 8.58 0.94 -22.66
CA MET A 93 7.60 -0.15 -22.51
C MET A 93 6.17 0.23 -22.90
N ASN A 94 5.86 1.51 -23.12
CA ASN A 94 4.49 2.02 -23.12
C ASN A 94 3.73 1.63 -21.83
N ALA A 95 4.42 1.73 -20.68
CA ALA A 95 3.90 1.34 -19.37
C ALA A 95 3.79 2.56 -18.45
N LEU A 96 2.88 2.47 -17.47
CA LEU A 96 2.70 3.48 -16.44
C LEU A 96 3.67 3.24 -15.28
N MET A 97 4.13 4.33 -14.64
CA MET A 97 4.90 4.21 -13.40
C MET A 97 3.96 3.98 -12.20
N LYS A 98 4.40 3.19 -11.23
CA LYS A 98 3.70 2.95 -9.98
C LYS A 98 4.62 3.14 -8.77
N GLY A 99 4.11 3.79 -7.74
CA GLY A 99 4.82 4.00 -6.48
C GLY A 99 4.34 3.09 -5.35
N HIS A 100 5.25 2.81 -4.43
CA HIS A 100 4.98 2.17 -3.14
C HIS A 100 5.17 3.18 -1.99
N TYR A 101 4.74 2.77 -0.79
CA TYR A 101 4.87 3.57 0.44
C TYR A 101 4.26 4.97 0.31
N THR A 102 3.08 5.06 -0.31
CA THR A 102 2.35 6.32 -0.45
C THR A 102 1.64 6.73 0.84
N ASP A 103 1.54 5.80 1.79
CA ASP A 103 1.06 6.07 3.14
C ASP A 103 1.78 7.29 3.74
N ASP A 104 1.00 8.26 4.21
CA ASP A 104 1.48 9.46 4.91
C ASP A 104 2.35 10.41 4.08
N VAL A 105 2.38 10.30 2.74
CA VAL A 105 2.99 11.32 1.88
C VAL A 105 2.22 12.64 2.02
N ASP A 106 2.95 13.75 2.23
CA ASP A 106 2.33 15.06 2.49
C ASP A 106 1.53 15.61 1.30
N THR A 107 1.96 15.27 0.07
CA THR A 107 1.36 15.76 -1.18
C THR A 107 1.01 14.61 -2.13
N PRO A 108 -0.02 13.80 -1.84
CA PRO A 108 -0.36 12.64 -2.67
C PRO A 108 -0.79 13.04 -4.09
N SER A 109 -1.33 14.24 -4.29
CA SER A 109 -1.65 14.79 -5.62
C SER A 109 -0.43 15.00 -6.52
N ALA A 110 0.79 15.02 -5.96
CA ALA A 110 2.01 15.12 -6.73
C ALA A 110 2.28 13.87 -7.59
N TYR A 111 1.69 12.71 -7.23
CA TYR A 111 1.80 11.48 -8.01
C TYR A 111 1.19 11.64 -9.41
N PRO A 112 -0.13 11.87 -9.56
CA PRO A 112 -0.73 12.05 -10.88
C PRO A 112 -0.18 13.27 -11.63
N LEU A 113 0.15 14.37 -10.92
CA LEU A 113 0.79 15.54 -11.53
C LEU A 113 2.18 15.25 -12.12
N SER A 114 2.84 14.20 -11.65
CA SER A 114 4.12 13.74 -12.20
C SER A 114 3.95 12.67 -13.29
N GLY A 115 2.71 12.31 -13.63
CA GLY A 115 2.38 11.26 -14.59
C GLY A 115 2.45 9.84 -14.02
N VAL A 116 2.53 9.68 -12.70
CA VAL A 116 2.51 8.35 -12.05
C VAL A 116 1.10 7.79 -12.16
N GLY A 117 0.97 6.58 -12.70
CA GLY A 117 -0.33 5.96 -12.99
C GLY A 117 -0.90 5.12 -11.86
N GLY A 118 -0.14 4.87 -10.79
CA GLY A 118 -0.63 4.10 -9.64
C GLY A 118 0.20 4.29 -8.38
N ALA A 119 -0.42 4.02 -7.24
CA ALA A 119 0.20 4.11 -5.93
C ALA A 119 -0.40 3.06 -4.98
N ASN A 120 0.45 2.46 -4.14
CA ASN A 120 0.00 1.55 -3.09
C ASN A 120 -0.15 2.28 -1.76
N VAL A 121 -1.28 2.04 -1.10
CA VAL A 121 -1.53 2.40 0.31
C VAL A 121 -1.90 1.12 1.08
N GLY A 122 -1.51 1.01 2.34
CA GLY A 122 -1.79 -0.17 3.16
C GLY A 122 -1.53 0.08 4.65
N PRO A 123 -0.26 0.11 5.11
CA PRO A 123 0.08 0.35 6.51
C PRO A 123 -0.57 1.59 7.13
N GLY A 124 -0.75 2.66 6.37
CA GLY A 124 -1.41 3.89 6.79
C GLY A 124 -2.90 3.69 7.07
N LEU A 125 -3.59 2.86 6.28
CA LEU A 125 -4.98 2.49 6.57
C LEU A 125 -5.11 1.68 7.85
N SER A 126 -4.17 0.76 8.11
CA SER A 126 -4.09 0.04 9.39
C SER A 126 -3.87 0.99 10.56
N ALA A 127 -3.01 1.99 10.37
CA ALA A 127 -2.80 3.03 11.38
C ALA A 127 -4.06 3.90 11.61
N VAL A 128 -4.86 4.16 10.56
CA VAL A 128 -6.17 4.82 10.70
C VAL A 128 -7.12 3.99 11.55
N GLU A 129 -7.22 2.69 11.29
CA GLU A 129 -8.04 1.77 12.10
C GLU A 129 -7.59 1.73 13.57
N ALA A 130 -6.30 1.53 13.83
CA ALA A 130 -5.76 1.48 15.18
C ALA A 130 -5.96 2.81 15.95
N ARG A 131 -5.86 3.96 15.27
CA ARG A 131 -6.18 5.27 15.87
C ARG A 131 -7.67 5.39 16.19
N ALA A 132 -8.55 4.95 15.29
CA ALA A 132 -9.99 4.97 15.54
C ALA A 132 -10.38 4.09 16.74
N VAL A 133 -9.75 2.93 16.90
CA VAL A 133 -9.93 2.06 18.07
C VAL A 133 -9.43 2.75 19.35
N ARG A 134 -8.28 3.43 19.31
CA ARG A 134 -7.77 4.22 20.44
C ARG A 134 -8.71 5.36 20.84
N ASP A 135 -9.32 6.03 19.86
CA ASP A 135 -10.31 7.08 20.13
C ASP A 135 -11.58 6.53 20.80
N LEU A 136 -11.95 5.27 20.52
CA LEU A 136 -13.04 4.58 21.20
C LEU A 136 -12.65 4.17 22.62
N GLU A 137 -11.44 3.68 22.85
CA GLU A 137 -10.95 3.36 24.21
C GLU A 137 -10.85 4.63 25.07
N ALA A 138 -10.46 5.77 24.48
CA ALA A 138 -10.51 7.05 25.18
C ALA A 138 -11.94 7.46 25.58
N LEU A 139 -12.95 7.13 24.77
CA LEU A 139 -14.36 7.31 25.13
C LEU A 139 -14.77 6.34 26.23
N GLU A 140 -14.41 5.07 26.12
CA GLU A 140 -14.66 4.05 27.15
C GLU A 140 -14.13 4.47 28.53
N ALA A 141 -12.91 5.00 28.58
CA ALA A 141 -12.30 5.49 29.82
C ALA A 141 -13.11 6.64 30.44
N GLN A 142 -13.70 7.53 29.63
CA GLN A 142 -14.59 8.60 30.12
C GLN A 142 -15.90 8.05 30.71
N LEU A 143 -16.32 6.85 30.27
CA LEU A 143 -17.48 6.14 30.80
C LEU A 143 -17.16 5.33 32.07
N GLY A 144 -15.90 5.31 32.50
CA GLY A 144 -15.44 4.57 33.68
C GLY A 144 -15.25 3.07 33.44
N ASN A 145 -15.13 2.64 32.19
CA ASN A 145 -14.85 1.26 31.80
C ASN A 145 -13.40 1.10 31.31
N ASP A 146 -12.96 -0.15 31.20
CA ASP A 146 -11.66 -0.53 30.63
C ASP A 146 -11.77 -1.90 29.95
N SER A 147 -11.61 -1.94 28.63
CA SER A 147 -11.59 -3.18 27.84
C SER A 147 -10.21 -3.84 27.78
N GLY A 148 -9.14 -3.08 28.08
CA GLY A 148 -7.75 -3.45 27.85
C GLY A 148 -7.33 -3.44 26.37
N MET A 149 -8.13 -2.88 25.46
CA MET A 149 -7.97 -3.03 24.01
C MET A 149 -6.59 -2.62 23.49
N ILE A 150 -6.08 -1.45 23.86
CA ILE A 150 -4.81 -0.93 23.33
C ILE A 150 -3.62 -1.68 23.91
N GLU A 151 -3.67 -2.11 25.17
CA GLU A 151 -2.62 -2.96 25.76
C GLU A 151 -2.61 -4.35 25.14
N THR A 152 -3.79 -4.97 24.92
CA THR A 152 -3.89 -6.26 24.21
C THR A 152 -3.38 -6.14 22.76
N LEU A 153 -3.76 -5.08 22.04
CA LEU A 153 -3.26 -4.82 20.69
C LEU A 153 -1.74 -4.65 20.67
N ARG A 154 -1.20 -3.89 21.63
CA ARG A 154 0.24 -3.68 21.77
C ARG A 154 0.97 -5.01 22.00
N ALA A 155 0.50 -5.82 22.95
CA ALA A 155 1.09 -7.12 23.25
C ALA A 155 1.11 -8.03 22.01
N ALA A 156 -0.03 -8.17 21.33
CA ALA A 156 -0.13 -8.99 20.13
C ALA A 156 0.80 -8.51 19.00
N VAL A 157 0.90 -7.19 18.77
CA VAL A 157 1.83 -6.65 17.76
C VAL A 157 3.28 -6.98 18.13
N VAL A 158 3.67 -6.80 19.39
CA VAL A 158 5.05 -7.07 19.85
C VAL A 158 5.38 -8.56 19.70
N GLU A 159 4.49 -9.44 20.15
CA GLU A 159 4.63 -10.90 20.08
C GLU A 159 4.69 -11.43 18.64
N SER A 160 4.00 -10.78 17.70
CA SER A 160 4.03 -11.19 16.29
C SER A 160 5.43 -11.13 15.65
N GLU A 161 6.36 -10.36 16.24
CA GLU A 161 7.69 -10.01 15.72
C GLU A 161 7.72 -9.39 14.31
N ARG A 162 6.56 -9.22 13.66
CA ARG A 162 6.44 -8.69 12.29
C ARG A 162 6.87 -7.23 12.20
N TRP A 163 6.89 -6.51 13.32
CA TRP A 163 7.33 -5.13 13.42
C TRP A 163 8.85 -4.97 13.21
N ARG A 164 9.65 -5.99 13.52
CA ARG A 164 11.13 -5.93 13.46
C ARG A 164 11.67 -5.57 12.07
N LYS A 165 11.01 -6.01 11.00
CA LYS A 165 11.43 -5.70 9.62
C LYS A 165 11.29 -4.22 9.24
N TRP A 166 10.53 -3.46 10.03
CA TRP A 166 10.31 -2.03 9.81
C TRP A 166 11.25 -1.15 10.62
N LEU A 167 12.14 -1.76 11.42
CA LEU A 167 13.15 -1.03 12.17
C LEU A 167 14.18 -0.38 11.24
N ARG A 168 14.50 0.87 11.55
CA ARG A 168 15.57 1.62 10.90
C ARG A 168 16.92 0.96 11.23
N PRO A 169 17.97 1.14 10.40
CA PRO A 169 19.27 0.52 10.64
C PRO A 169 19.83 0.75 12.05
N GLU A 170 19.64 1.93 12.61
CA GLU A 170 20.04 2.32 13.97
C GLU A 170 19.18 1.72 15.08
N GLU A 171 17.97 1.25 14.75
CA GLU A 171 17.05 0.60 15.70
C GLU A 171 17.24 -0.93 15.75
N GLN A 172 18.03 -1.49 14.83
CA GLN A 172 18.22 -2.95 14.75
C GLN A 172 18.88 -3.50 16.01
N GLY A 173 18.26 -4.51 16.61
CA GLY A 173 18.74 -5.14 17.86
C GLY A 173 18.23 -4.49 19.15
N HIS A 174 17.52 -3.36 19.07
CA HIS A 174 16.84 -2.80 20.23
C HIS A 174 15.61 -3.64 20.60
N ALA A 175 15.38 -3.80 21.91
CA ALA A 175 14.10 -4.27 22.43
C ALA A 175 13.00 -3.24 22.13
N PHE A 176 11.75 -3.69 21.99
CA PHE A 176 10.63 -2.83 21.61
C PHE A 176 10.44 -1.68 22.61
N GLU A 177 10.55 -1.99 23.90
CA GLU A 177 10.36 -1.09 25.04
C GLU A 177 11.43 0.02 25.08
N ASN A 178 12.58 -0.22 24.44
CA ASN A 178 13.69 0.73 24.38
C ASN A 178 13.59 1.69 23.20
N LEU A 179 12.56 1.56 22.36
CA LEU A 179 12.31 2.51 21.27
C LEU A 179 11.60 3.76 21.79
N PRO A 180 11.77 4.93 21.14
CA PRO A 180 10.98 6.13 21.45
C PRO A 180 9.47 5.86 21.41
N GLU A 181 8.69 6.55 22.24
CA GLU A 181 7.25 6.29 22.40
C GLU A 181 6.46 6.51 21.09
N ASP A 182 6.77 7.58 20.36
CA ASP A 182 6.21 7.86 19.04
C ASP A 182 6.51 6.75 18.04
N ARG A 183 7.73 6.19 18.13
CA ARG A 183 8.16 5.06 17.31
C ARG A 183 7.44 3.76 17.66
N GLN A 184 7.32 3.44 18.96
CA GLN A 184 6.52 2.31 19.43
C GLN A 184 5.07 2.43 18.93
N ARG A 185 4.48 3.62 19.06
CA ARG A 185 3.12 3.91 18.59
C ARG A 185 2.97 3.73 17.08
N TRP A 186 3.95 4.18 16.29
CA TRP A 186 3.94 3.96 14.84
C TRP A 186 4.00 2.47 14.48
N LEU A 187 4.85 1.71 15.16
CA LEU A 187 5.01 0.26 14.94
C LEU A 187 3.73 -0.51 15.34
N ILE A 188 3.08 -0.14 16.44
CA ILE A 188 1.79 -0.72 16.86
C ILE A 188 0.71 -0.39 15.85
N ASN A 189 0.54 0.90 15.52
CA ASN A 189 -0.54 1.35 14.65
C ASN A 189 -0.45 0.72 13.26
N THR A 190 0.73 0.73 12.65
CA THR A 190 0.91 0.11 11.34
C THR A 190 0.88 -1.41 11.45
N GLY A 191 1.50 -2.00 12.48
CA GLY A 191 1.60 -3.44 12.70
C GLY A 191 0.28 -4.14 13.05
N SER A 192 -0.72 -3.40 13.52
CA SER A 192 -2.06 -3.90 13.88
C SER A 192 -2.70 -4.83 12.84
N ARG A 193 -2.44 -4.60 11.55
CA ARG A 193 -2.88 -5.45 10.42
C ARG A 193 -2.48 -6.91 10.51
N TYR A 194 -1.48 -7.24 11.32
CA TYR A 194 -1.03 -8.62 11.50
C TYR A 194 -1.80 -9.37 12.59
N VAL A 195 -2.59 -8.67 13.41
CA VAL A 195 -3.12 -9.22 14.67
C VAL A 195 -4.61 -8.96 14.89
N TRP A 196 -5.32 -8.33 13.95
CA TRP A 196 -6.78 -8.12 14.09
C TRP A 196 -7.60 -9.41 14.16
N THR A 197 -7.05 -10.53 13.70
CA THR A 197 -7.67 -11.86 13.77
C THR A 197 -7.22 -12.67 14.99
N ASP A 198 -6.39 -12.09 15.86
CA ASP A 198 -6.00 -12.71 17.13
C ASP A 198 -7.21 -12.74 18.09
N SER A 199 -7.39 -13.85 18.81
CA SER A 199 -8.57 -14.06 19.66
C SER A 199 -8.67 -13.03 20.78
N ASP A 200 -7.55 -12.73 21.45
CA ASP A 200 -7.53 -11.83 22.60
C ASP A 200 -7.81 -10.40 22.14
N VAL A 201 -7.26 -10.03 20.98
CA VAL A 201 -7.52 -8.74 20.32
C VAL A 201 -9.00 -8.62 19.92
N GLN A 202 -9.62 -9.68 19.39
CA GLN A 202 -11.04 -9.69 19.03
C GLN A 202 -11.95 -9.57 20.26
N GLU A 203 -11.64 -10.30 21.33
CA GLU A 203 -12.39 -10.25 22.58
C GLU A 203 -12.30 -8.87 23.25
N ALA A 204 -11.10 -8.28 23.31
CA ALA A 204 -10.92 -6.92 23.84
C ALA A 204 -11.66 -5.88 23.00
N ARG A 205 -11.66 -6.03 21.66
CA ARG A 205 -12.40 -5.14 20.76
C ARG A 205 -13.91 -5.26 20.94
N ALA A 206 -14.42 -6.48 21.13
CA ALA A 206 -15.84 -6.71 21.39
C ALA A 206 -16.28 -6.04 22.70
N ARG A 207 -15.52 -6.23 23.79
CA ARG A 207 -15.77 -5.54 25.07
C ARG A 207 -15.78 -4.02 24.91
N LEU A 208 -14.77 -3.47 24.23
CA LEU A 208 -14.70 -2.04 23.93
C LEU A 208 -15.97 -1.55 23.22
N TYR A 209 -16.41 -2.29 22.21
CA TYR A 209 -17.57 -1.92 21.40
C TYR A 209 -18.86 -1.98 22.23
N GLU A 210 -19.01 -2.97 23.10
CA GLU A 210 -20.13 -3.06 24.04
C GLU A 210 -20.16 -1.88 25.01
N HIS A 211 -19.02 -1.52 25.61
CA HIS A 211 -18.95 -0.42 26.58
C HIS A 211 -19.32 0.94 25.98
N VAL A 212 -18.97 1.19 24.70
CA VAL A 212 -19.27 2.48 24.04
C VAL A 212 -20.60 2.51 23.28
N ALA A 213 -21.24 1.35 23.05
CA ALA A 213 -22.46 1.21 22.24
C ALA A 213 -23.59 2.19 22.60
N PRO A 214 -23.85 2.55 23.88
CA PRO A 214 -24.89 3.52 24.20
C PRO A 214 -24.63 4.94 23.66
N TYR A 215 -23.40 5.26 23.29
CA TYR A 215 -22.96 6.61 22.89
C TYR A 215 -22.37 6.67 21.48
N ARG A 216 -21.91 5.54 20.94
CA ARG A 216 -21.24 5.47 19.65
C ARG A 216 -21.43 4.09 19.02
N ASP A 217 -21.87 4.07 17.77
CA ASP A 217 -21.67 2.91 16.90
C ASP A 217 -20.17 2.81 16.56
N ALA A 218 -19.49 1.92 17.28
CA ALA A 218 -18.05 1.74 17.21
C ALA A 218 -17.59 1.28 15.81
N GLU A 219 -18.32 0.34 15.20
CA GLU A 219 -17.99 -0.18 13.88
C GLU A 219 -18.19 0.89 12.81
N ALA A 220 -19.35 1.57 12.82
CA ALA A 220 -19.61 2.66 11.89
C ALA A 220 -18.57 3.79 12.02
N TYR A 221 -18.12 4.09 13.23
CA TYR A 221 -17.06 5.06 13.48
C TYR A 221 -15.72 4.66 12.84
N VAL A 222 -15.28 3.42 13.05
CA VAL A 222 -14.04 2.92 12.43
C VAL A 222 -14.15 2.91 10.91
N LEU A 223 -15.27 2.41 10.36
CA LEU A 223 -15.54 2.42 8.93
C LEU A 223 -15.54 3.83 8.35
N TRP A 224 -16.13 4.81 9.06
CA TRP A 224 -16.11 6.21 8.65
C TRP A 224 -14.68 6.76 8.57
N ARG A 225 -13.82 6.47 9.55
CA ARG A 225 -12.41 6.89 9.54
C ARG A 225 -11.65 6.29 8.35
N LEU A 226 -11.83 5.00 8.09
CA LEU A 226 -11.23 4.32 6.94
C LEU A 226 -11.73 4.89 5.61
N LYS A 227 -13.04 5.04 5.44
CA LYS A 227 -13.65 5.62 4.23
C LYS A 227 -13.14 7.03 3.97
N THR A 228 -13.01 7.85 5.01
CA THR A 228 -12.47 9.21 4.91
C THR A 228 -11.01 9.21 4.43
N ALA A 229 -10.19 8.31 4.97
CA ALA A 229 -8.80 8.15 4.53
C ALA A 229 -8.69 7.67 3.08
N ILE A 230 -9.53 6.72 2.66
CA ILE A 230 -9.59 6.25 1.27
C ILE A 230 -10.04 7.38 0.33
N LEU A 231 -11.08 8.14 0.71
CA LEU A 231 -11.58 9.27 -0.07
C LEU A 231 -10.52 10.34 -0.28
N HIS A 232 -9.67 10.60 0.71
CA HIS A 232 -8.53 11.52 0.55
C HIS A 232 -7.63 11.11 -0.63
N TYR A 233 -7.26 9.83 -0.74
CA TYR A 233 -6.50 9.33 -1.88
C TYR A 233 -7.32 9.34 -3.17
N MET A 234 -8.60 8.97 -3.13
CA MET A 234 -9.46 9.03 -4.32
C MET A 234 -9.55 10.44 -4.91
N HIS A 235 -9.62 11.47 -4.06
CA HIS A 235 -9.57 12.86 -4.51
C HIS A 235 -8.19 13.24 -5.05
N ALA A 236 -7.12 12.91 -4.32
CA ALA A 236 -5.75 13.23 -4.73
C ALA A 236 -5.38 12.64 -6.11
N PHE A 237 -5.91 11.46 -6.44
CA PHE A 237 -5.70 10.75 -7.70
C PHE A 237 -6.83 10.93 -8.72
N ASN A 238 -7.83 11.78 -8.44
CA ASN A 238 -8.99 12.02 -9.30
C ASN A 238 -9.77 10.73 -9.72
N LEU A 239 -9.91 9.80 -8.77
CA LEU A 239 -10.51 8.48 -8.97
C LEU A 239 -12.01 8.44 -8.65
N VAL A 240 -12.58 9.50 -8.08
CA VAL A 240 -14.03 9.55 -7.79
C VAL A 240 -14.81 9.40 -9.11
N GLY A 241 -15.77 8.46 -9.13
CA GLY A 241 -16.56 8.14 -10.31
C GLY A 241 -15.74 7.60 -11.50
N LEU A 242 -14.51 7.11 -11.29
CA LEU A 242 -13.69 6.58 -12.38
C LEU A 242 -14.34 5.35 -13.03
N THR A 243 -14.89 4.44 -12.23
CA THR A 243 -15.54 3.22 -12.74
C THR A 243 -16.68 3.52 -13.69
N ASP A 244 -17.54 4.49 -13.36
CA ASP A 244 -18.68 4.89 -14.20
C ASP A 244 -18.19 5.50 -15.53
N ARG A 245 -17.14 6.34 -15.47
CA ARG A 245 -16.51 6.93 -16.66
C ARG A 245 -15.90 5.87 -17.58
N LEU A 246 -15.23 4.86 -17.00
CA LEU A 246 -14.66 3.75 -17.75
C LEU A 246 -15.76 2.89 -18.37
N ALA A 247 -16.81 2.58 -17.63
CA ALA A 247 -17.94 1.81 -18.13
C ALA A 247 -18.63 2.50 -19.32
N ALA A 248 -18.85 3.81 -19.24
CA ALA A 248 -19.40 4.59 -20.35
C ALA A 248 -18.50 4.52 -21.59
N HIS A 249 -17.19 4.77 -21.43
CA HIS A 249 -16.24 4.74 -22.54
C HIS A 249 -16.14 3.36 -23.22
N LEU A 250 -16.10 2.29 -22.42
CA LEU A 250 -16.06 0.92 -22.93
C LEU A 250 -17.38 0.46 -23.55
N SER A 251 -18.51 1.09 -23.20
CA SER A 251 -19.82 0.81 -23.80
C SER A 251 -19.98 1.52 -25.15
N ASP A 252 -19.38 2.70 -25.32
CA ASP A 252 -19.43 3.48 -26.57
C ASP A 252 -18.56 2.87 -27.70
N ASP A 253 -17.48 2.16 -27.36
CA ASP A 253 -16.66 1.39 -28.31
C ASP A 253 -17.32 0.04 -28.72
N GLY A 254 -18.57 -0.19 -28.30
CA GLY A 254 -19.34 -1.42 -28.47
C GLY A 254 -20.70 -1.21 -29.15
N SER A 255 -20.73 -0.61 -30.33
CA SER A 255 -21.79 -0.84 -31.31
C SER A 255 -21.15 -1.13 -32.69
N PRO A 256 -21.55 -2.22 -33.36
CA PRO A 256 -20.91 -2.70 -34.60
C PRO A 256 -20.95 -1.69 -35.74
#